data_AF-A0A2T4H677-F1
#
_entry.id   AF-A0A2T4H677-F1
#
_cell.length_a   1.000
_cell.length_b   1.000
_cell.length_c   1.000
_cell.angle_alpha   90.00
_cell.angle_beta   90.00
_cell.angle_gamma   90.00
#
_symmetry.space_group_name_H-M   'P 1'
#
loop_
_entity.id
_entity.type
_entity.pdbx_description
1 polymer ?
#
loop_
_entity_poly.entity_id
_entity_poly.type
_entity_poly.pdbx_seq_one_letter_code
_entity_poly.pdbx_strand_id
1 'polypeptide(L)'
;MSDLRNALPNDDTNAYESFDGLDLVSRFRSTSQLERDKKVGAAGELYVFELLSCLNMPNWDRANWQSTIRSYVTIHPDYRDLQAWRGHETADLVYSDDEGHLTNTLIGCGYLDHDEWYGERPKYYIEVKTTTGPCSTAFYMSGKQYKLMQRVHQSDDHSEIYMVFRVFWLDSDDISLCLYIDPEQLRQDESLLFKGQAWTVTPGPSMG
;
A
#
# COMPACT_ATOMS: atom_id res chain seq x y z
N MET A 1 -16.77 -3.17 -8.19
CA MET A 1 -16.71 -2.69 -6.78
C MET A 1 -17.82 -3.25 -5.88
N SER A 2 -19.10 -3.22 -6.29
CA SER A 2 -20.24 -3.70 -5.48
C SER A 2 -20.12 -5.18 -5.08
N ASP A 3 -19.70 -6.06 -6.00
CA ASP A 3 -19.56 -7.50 -5.73
C ASP A 3 -18.43 -7.82 -4.74
N LEU A 4 -17.37 -7.00 -4.72
CA LEU A 4 -16.25 -7.15 -3.79
C LEU A 4 -16.61 -6.60 -2.41
N ARG A 5 -17.30 -5.46 -2.35
CA ARG A 5 -17.89 -4.90 -1.12
C ARG A 5 -18.86 -5.89 -0.47
N ASN A 6 -19.74 -6.51 -1.26
CA ASN A 6 -20.69 -7.53 -0.77
C ASN A 6 -20.02 -8.83 -0.29
N ALA A 7 -18.75 -9.05 -0.67
CA ALA A 7 -17.95 -10.18 -0.20
C ALA A 7 -17.13 -9.86 1.07
N LEU A 8 -17.18 -8.62 1.56
CA LEU A 8 -16.65 -8.23 2.86
C LEU A 8 -17.62 -8.76 3.95
N PRO A 9 -17.13 -9.48 4.98
CA PRO A 9 -18.00 -9.98 6.04
C PRO A 9 -18.54 -8.85 6.93
N ASN A 10 -19.79 -9.00 7.39
CA ASN A 10 -20.45 -8.07 8.31
C ASN A 10 -19.70 -7.95 9.65
N ASP A 11 -19.57 -6.71 10.11
CA ASP A 11 -18.91 -6.34 11.35
C ASP A 11 -19.78 -6.66 12.57
N ASP A 12 -19.35 -7.62 13.41
CA ASP A 12 -19.93 -7.87 14.74
C ASP A 12 -18.91 -7.55 15.85
N THR A 13 -17.79 -6.88 15.55
CA THR A 13 -16.76 -6.58 16.54
C THR A 13 -16.11 -5.22 16.27
N ASN A 14 -16.48 -4.22 17.09
CA ASN A 14 -15.99 -2.83 17.23
C ASN A 14 -14.46 -2.61 17.28
N ALA A 15 -13.66 -3.27 16.46
CA ALA A 15 -12.22 -3.12 16.37
C ALA A 15 -11.87 -2.66 14.94
N TYR A 16 -11.57 -1.37 14.80
CA TYR A 16 -11.00 -0.82 13.57
C TYR A 16 -9.58 -1.38 13.40
N GLU A 17 -9.39 -2.32 12.48
CA GLU A 17 -8.11 -3.00 12.29
C GLU A 17 -7.33 -2.46 11.10
N SER A 18 -6.00 -2.49 11.23
CA SER A 18 -5.09 -2.18 10.15
C SER A 18 -4.30 -3.36 9.64
N PHE A 19 -4.21 -3.38 8.32
CA PHE A 19 -3.43 -4.31 7.53
C PHE A 19 -1.94 -3.95 7.52
N ASP A 20 -1.11 -4.91 7.04
CA ASP A 20 0.32 -4.87 6.68
C ASP A 20 1.33 -5.64 7.55
N GLY A 21 0.91 -6.16 8.70
CA GLY A 21 1.78 -6.85 9.66
C GLY A 21 2.07 -8.33 9.43
N LEU A 22 2.23 -8.80 8.19
CA LEU A 22 2.23 -10.24 7.88
C LEU A 22 3.30 -11.08 8.60
N ASP A 23 4.44 -10.50 9.02
CA ASP A 23 5.54 -11.30 9.62
C ASP A 23 5.61 -11.31 11.16
N LEU A 24 5.11 -10.29 11.86
CA LEU A 24 5.25 -10.20 13.33
C LEU A 24 3.91 -10.32 14.10
N VAL A 25 2.80 -9.92 13.49
CA VAL A 25 1.48 -9.94 14.15
C VAL A 25 0.76 -11.29 13.95
N SER A 26 1.26 -12.13 13.03
CA SER A 26 0.68 -13.45 12.72
C SER A 26 0.70 -14.44 13.90
N ARG A 27 1.48 -14.22 14.96
CA ARG A 27 1.63 -15.21 16.05
C ARG A 27 0.40 -15.33 16.97
N PHE A 28 -0.56 -14.40 16.90
CA PHE A 28 -1.75 -14.41 17.78
C PHE A 28 -3.10 -14.19 17.06
N ARG A 29 -3.14 -14.14 15.73
CA ARG A 29 -4.39 -13.96 14.97
C ARG A 29 -5.07 -15.30 14.68
N SER A 30 -6.40 -15.35 14.76
CA SER A 30 -7.17 -16.49 14.25
C SER A 30 -7.04 -16.56 12.72
N THR A 31 -7.14 -17.77 12.16
CA THR A 31 -7.12 -17.98 10.71
C THR A 31 -8.23 -17.20 10.00
N SER A 32 -9.38 -16.99 10.64
CA SER A 32 -10.49 -16.23 10.07
C SER A 32 -10.21 -14.72 10.01
N GLN A 33 -9.50 -14.15 11.00
CA GLN A 33 -9.09 -12.74 10.95
C GLN A 33 -8.08 -12.51 9.83
N LEU A 34 -7.06 -13.37 9.73
CA LEU A 34 -6.04 -13.24 8.68
C LEU A 34 -6.64 -13.29 7.27
N GLU A 35 -7.62 -14.17 7.04
CA GLU A 35 -8.29 -14.24 5.74
C GLU A 35 -9.19 -13.04 5.46
N ARG A 36 -9.81 -12.45 6.48
CA ARG A 36 -10.54 -11.17 6.33
C ARG A 36 -9.60 -10.03 5.96
N ASP A 37 -8.51 -9.92 6.69
CA ASP A 37 -7.51 -8.87 6.51
C ASP A 37 -6.97 -8.84 5.08
N LYS A 38 -6.66 -10.02 4.51
CA LYS A 38 -6.22 -10.13 3.10
C LYS A 38 -7.30 -9.72 2.10
N LYS A 39 -8.58 -10.02 2.35
CA LYS A 39 -9.68 -9.58 1.48
C LYS A 39 -9.84 -8.07 1.50
N VAL A 40 -9.75 -7.46 2.68
CA VAL A 40 -9.79 -6.00 2.84
C VAL A 40 -8.60 -5.34 2.12
N GLY A 41 -7.38 -5.87 2.32
CA GLY A 41 -6.19 -5.42 1.61
C GLY A 41 -6.35 -5.49 0.09
N ALA A 42 -6.74 -6.65 -0.44
CA ALA A 42 -6.90 -6.87 -1.87
C ALA A 42 -8.02 -6.00 -2.48
N ALA A 43 -9.06 -5.69 -1.71
CA ALA A 43 -10.11 -4.76 -2.11
C ALA A 43 -9.62 -3.31 -2.22
N GLY A 44 -8.76 -2.87 -1.29
CA GLY A 44 -8.10 -1.58 -1.40
C GLY A 44 -7.12 -1.52 -2.57
N GLU A 45 -6.34 -2.57 -2.79
CA GLU A 45 -5.45 -2.67 -3.96
C GLU A 45 -6.22 -2.58 -5.28
N LEU A 46 -7.35 -3.29 -5.39
CA LEU A 46 -8.23 -3.17 -6.56
C LEU A 46 -8.71 -1.73 -6.77
N TYR A 47 -9.16 -1.08 -5.68
CA TYR A 47 -9.64 0.30 -5.76
C TYR A 47 -8.57 1.26 -6.31
N VAL A 48 -7.34 1.16 -5.81
CA VAL A 48 -6.21 1.97 -6.29
C VAL A 48 -5.85 1.62 -7.72
N PHE A 49 -5.85 0.32 -8.08
CA PHE A 49 -5.57 -0.12 -9.44
C PHE A 49 -6.58 0.45 -10.46
N GLU A 50 -7.87 0.40 -10.15
CA GLU A 50 -8.94 0.97 -10.99
C GLU A 50 -8.86 2.50 -11.06
N LEU A 51 -8.56 3.16 -9.94
CA LEU A 51 -8.38 4.61 -9.89
C LEU A 51 -7.24 5.06 -10.82
N LEU A 52 -6.09 4.40 -10.74
CA LEU A 52 -4.95 4.69 -11.61
C LEU A 52 -5.21 4.32 -13.07
N SER A 53 -6.02 3.28 -13.32
CA SER A 53 -6.45 2.91 -14.68
C SER A 53 -7.25 4.03 -15.37
N CYS A 54 -8.00 4.83 -14.60
CA CYS A 54 -8.72 5.99 -15.14
C CYS A 54 -7.79 7.07 -15.72
N LEU A 55 -6.52 7.10 -15.33
CA LEU A 55 -5.54 8.06 -15.83
C LEU A 55 -5.04 7.73 -17.25
N ASN A 56 -5.36 6.55 -17.78
CA ASN A 56 -4.94 6.07 -19.10
C ASN A 56 -3.43 6.20 -19.33
N MET A 57 -2.64 5.84 -18.32
CA MET A 57 -1.17 5.89 -18.38
C MET A 57 -0.63 4.84 -19.37
N PRO A 58 0.43 5.16 -20.14
CA PRO A 58 1.08 4.18 -21.03
C PRO A 58 1.54 2.95 -20.26
N ASN A 59 1.39 1.75 -20.85
CA ASN A 59 1.86 0.48 -20.25
C ASN A 59 1.31 0.17 -18.84
N TRP A 60 0.20 0.80 -18.42
CA TRP A 60 -0.48 0.45 -17.19
C TRP A 60 -1.48 -0.69 -17.43
N ASP A 61 -1.16 -1.87 -16.91
CA ASP A 61 -1.96 -3.08 -17.02
C ASP A 61 -1.85 -3.98 -15.77
N ARG A 62 -2.45 -5.16 -15.83
CA ARG A 62 -2.48 -6.13 -14.72
C ARG A 62 -1.09 -6.63 -14.31
N ALA A 63 -0.03 -6.45 -15.10
CA ALA A 63 1.33 -6.80 -14.73
C ALA A 63 1.94 -5.81 -13.74
N ASN A 64 1.44 -4.58 -13.66
CA ASN A 64 1.87 -3.59 -12.67
C ASN A 64 1.43 -3.95 -11.24
N TRP A 65 0.39 -4.78 -11.09
CA TRP A 65 -0.10 -5.25 -9.79
C TRP A 65 0.70 -6.45 -9.29
N GLN A 66 1.71 -6.21 -8.45
CA GLN A 66 2.66 -7.25 -8.03
C GLN A 66 2.35 -7.85 -6.64
N SER A 67 1.30 -7.39 -5.97
CA SER A 67 0.87 -7.95 -4.69
C SER A 67 0.48 -9.44 -4.76
N THR A 68 0.94 -10.22 -3.78
CA THR A 68 0.56 -11.63 -3.59
C THR A 68 -0.89 -11.81 -3.16
N ILE A 69 -1.54 -10.79 -2.56
CA ILE A 69 -2.95 -10.87 -2.17
C ILE A 69 -3.91 -10.54 -3.32
N ARG A 70 -3.41 -10.12 -4.49
CA ARG A 70 -4.24 -9.81 -5.66
C ARG A 70 -5.17 -10.95 -6.10
N SER A 71 -4.80 -12.20 -5.83
CA SER A 71 -5.63 -13.36 -6.17
C SER A 71 -6.97 -13.38 -5.41
N TYR A 72 -7.10 -12.67 -4.29
CA TYR A 72 -8.37 -12.59 -3.57
C TYR A 72 -9.44 -11.82 -4.36
N VAL A 73 -9.04 -11.03 -5.37
CA VAL A 73 -9.95 -10.25 -6.21
C VAL A 73 -10.58 -11.07 -7.34
N THR A 74 -10.14 -12.32 -7.58
CA THR A 74 -10.70 -13.18 -8.65
C THR A 74 -12.18 -13.55 -8.42
N ILE A 75 -12.76 -13.23 -7.26
CA ILE A 75 -14.21 -13.31 -7.05
C ILE A 75 -14.97 -12.28 -7.91
N HIS A 76 -14.34 -11.14 -8.23
CA HIS A 76 -14.90 -10.11 -9.09
C HIS A 76 -14.94 -10.58 -10.55
N PRO A 77 -16.08 -10.51 -11.26
CA PRO A 77 -16.23 -11.04 -12.62
C PRO A 77 -15.14 -10.60 -13.60
N ASP A 78 -14.82 -9.30 -13.59
CA ASP A 78 -13.83 -8.72 -14.49
C ASP A 78 -12.40 -9.20 -14.24
N TYR A 79 -12.12 -9.75 -13.06
CA TYR A 79 -10.79 -10.20 -12.63
C TYR A 79 -10.71 -11.71 -12.39
N ARG A 80 -11.70 -12.49 -12.83
CA ARG A 80 -11.74 -13.96 -12.61
C ARG A 80 -10.53 -14.70 -13.17
N ASP A 81 -9.90 -14.16 -14.22
CA ASP A 81 -8.72 -14.70 -14.88
C ASP A 81 -7.40 -14.09 -14.37
N LEU A 82 -7.45 -13.20 -13.38
CA LEU A 82 -6.28 -12.57 -12.78
C LEU A 82 -5.37 -13.64 -12.16
N GLN A 83 -4.22 -13.86 -12.78
CA GLN A 83 -3.24 -14.83 -12.30
C GLN A 83 -2.63 -14.37 -10.98
N ALA A 84 -2.27 -15.29 -10.09
CA ALA A 84 -1.47 -14.97 -8.92
C ALA A 84 -0.10 -14.41 -9.35
N TRP A 85 0.44 -13.44 -8.58
CA TRP A 85 1.79 -12.97 -8.80
C TRP A 85 2.80 -14.08 -8.44
N ARG A 86 3.76 -14.31 -9.35
CA ARG A 86 4.82 -15.33 -9.17
C ARG A 86 6.23 -14.74 -9.16
N GLY A 87 6.34 -13.42 -9.36
CA GLY A 87 7.60 -12.70 -9.32
C GLY A 87 8.01 -12.35 -7.89
N HIS A 88 9.08 -11.56 -7.77
CA HIS A 88 9.44 -10.95 -6.50
C HIS A 88 8.55 -9.74 -6.28
N GLU A 89 7.70 -9.78 -5.26
CA GLU A 89 6.89 -8.64 -4.84
C GLU A 89 7.82 -7.59 -4.19
N THR A 90 8.03 -6.48 -4.90
CA THR A 90 8.77 -5.32 -4.37
C THR A 90 7.86 -4.29 -3.71
N ALA A 91 6.67 -4.09 -4.28
CA ALA A 91 5.59 -3.26 -3.76
C ALA A 91 4.25 -3.80 -4.30
N ASP A 92 3.13 -3.35 -3.75
CA ASP A 92 1.80 -3.82 -4.19
C ASP A 92 1.55 -3.52 -5.68
N LEU A 93 1.93 -2.31 -6.10
CA LEU A 93 1.84 -1.80 -7.46
C LEU A 93 3.18 -1.18 -7.87
N VAL A 94 3.64 -1.47 -9.09
CA VAL A 94 4.92 -0.97 -9.62
C VAL A 94 4.72 -0.45 -11.03
N TYR A 95 5.16 0.78 -11.29
CA TYR A 95 4.99 1.45 -12.57
C TYR A 95 6.24 2.21 -12.99
N SER A 96 6.69 1.99 -14.22
CA SER A 96 7.75 2.79 -14.83
C SER A 96 7.11 3.91 -15.62
N ASP A 97 7.26 5.15 -15.18
CA ASP A 97 6.62 6.30 -15.82
C ASP A 97 7.47 6.86 -16.97
N ASP A 98 7.71 6.02 -17.98
CA ASP A 98 8.64 6.30 -19.09
C ASP A 98 8.27 7.60 -19.85
N GLU A 99 7.00 7.99 -19.82
CA GLU A 99 6.48 9.20 -20.47
C GLU A 99 6.14 10.34 -19.48
N GLY A 100 6.20 10.10 -18.17
CA GLY A 100 6.00 11.13 -17.13
C GLY A 100 4.54 11.48 -16.87
N HIS A 101 3.61 10.60 -17.26
CA HIS A 101 2.18 10.84 -17.13
C HIS A 101 1.74 10.90 -15.67
N LEU A 102 2.20 9.96 -14.86
CA LEU A 102 1.89 9.93 -13.43
C LEU A 102 2.57 11.11 -12.72
N THR A 103 3.84 11.39 -13.05
CA THR A 103 4.59 12.52 -12.49
C THR A 103 3.90 13.85 -12.78
N ASN A 104 3.51 14.11 -14.03
CA ASN A 104 2.79 15.32 -14.40
C ASN A 104 1.42 15.42 -13.72
N THR A 105 0.72 14.29 -13.54
CA THR A 105 -0.55 14.25 -12.81
C THR A 105 -0.35 14.64 -11.34
N LEU A 106 0.66 14.08 -10.68
CA LEU A 106 0.96 14.37 -9.28
C LEU A 106 1.43 15.81 -9.08
N ILE A 107 2.21 16.38 -10.01
CA ILE A 107 2.54 17.81 -10.04
C ILE A 107 1.26 18.66 -10.17
N GLY A 108 0.39 18.33 -11.13
CA GLY A 108 -0.87 19.06 -11.36
C GLY A 108 -1.82 19.01 -10.17
N CYS A 109 -1.76 17.96 -9.36
CA CYS A 109 -2.49 17.82 -8.11
C CYS A 109 -1.80 18.47 -6.90
N GLY A 110 -0.57 18.99 -7.06
CA GLY A 110 0.21 19.62 -5.99
C GLY A 110 0.88 18.65 -5.02
N TYR A 111 1.02 17.37 -5.39
CA TYR A 111 1.73 16.36 -4.59
C TYR A 111 3.24 16.34 -4.82
N LEU A 112 3.69 16.80 -6.00
CA LEU A 112 5.11 16.92 -6.34
C LEU A 112 5.40 18.38 -6.71
N ASP A 113 6.57 18.86 -6.32
CA ASP A 113 7.04 20.18 -6.71
C ASP A 113 7.35 20.21 -8.21
N HIS A 114 6.88 21.26 -8.90
CA HIS A 114 7.07 21.39 -10.34
C HIS A 114 8.54 21.63 -10.69
N ASP A 115 9.24 22.48 -9.96
CA ASP A 115 10.61 22.88 -10.31
C ASP A 115 11.59 21.72 -10.09
N GLU A 116 11.26 20.81 -9.17
CA GLU A 116 12.02 19.59 -8.91
C GLU A 116 11.67 18.43 -9.88
N TRP A 117 10.39 18.13 -10.10
CA TRP A 117 9.98 16.89 -10.76
C TRP A 117 9.55 17.04 -12.23
N TYR A 118 9.46 18.28 -12.76
CA TYR A 118 9.03 18.47 -14.13
C TYR A 118 10.04 17.89 -15.13
N GLY A 119 9.57 16.96 -15.96
CA GLY A 119 10.42 16.28 -16.95
C GLY A 119 11.03 14.97 -16.43
N GLU A 120 10.94 14.69 -15.12
CA GLU A 120 11.42 13.45 -14.53
C GLU A 120 10.52 12.26 -14.88
N ARG A 121 11.14 11.08 -14.96
CA ARG A 121 10.51 9.82 -15.40
C ARG A 121 10.78 8.69 -14.41
N PRO A 122 10.38 8.84 -13.13
CA PRO A 122 10.71 7.89 -12.10
C PRO A 122 9.97 6.58 -12.26
N LYS A 123 10.55 5.54 -11.66
CA LYS A 123 9.82 4.33 -11.34
C LYS A 123 9.10 4.47 -10.00
N TYR A 124 7.80 4.23 -10.02
CA TYR A 124 6.93 4.28 -8.86
C TYR A 124 6.83 2.91 -8.16
N TYR A 125 7.09 2.91 -6.85
CA TYR A 125 6.73 1.86 -5.91
C TYR A 125 5.53 2.33 -5.10
N ILE A 126 4.37 1.73 -5.37
CA ILE A 126 3.10 2.13 -4.80
C ILE A 126 2.64 1.06 -3.83
N GLU A 127 2.54 1.44 -2.57
CA GLU A 127 1.97 0.63 -1.50
C GLU A 127 0.53 1.04 -1.24
N VAL A 128 -0.33 0.08 -0.96
CA VAL A 128 -1.72 0.32 -0.60
C VAL A 128 -1.94 -0.09 0.85
N LYS A 129 -2.42 0.85 1.66
CA LYS A 129 -2.65 0.64 3.10
C LYS A 129 -4.12 0.86 3.40
N THR A 130 -4.85 -0.22 3.66
CA THR A 130 -6.32 -0.19 3.70
C THR A 130 -6.88 -0.39 5.10
N THR A 131 -7.90 0.38 5.45
CA THR A 131 -8.70 0.20 6.69
C THR A 131 -10.19 0.33 6.43
N THR A 132 -11.00 -0.38 7.21
CA THR A 132 -12.45 -0.14 7.31
C THR A 132 -12.76 1.08 8.18
N GLY A 133 -11.89 1.40 9.14
CA GLY A 133 -11.99 2.60 9.96
C GLY A 133 -11.50 3.90 9.31
N PRO A 134 -11.48 5.01 10.08
CA PRO A 134 -11.01 6.33 9.63
C PRO A 134 -9.52 6.35 9.29
N CYS A 135 -9.10 7.38 8.56
CA CYS A 135 -7.69 7.63 8.20
C CYS A 135 -6.73 7.65 9.40
N SER A 136 -7.20 8.03 10.60
CA SER A 136 -6.41 8.07 11.84
C SER A 136 -6.10 6.68 12.42
N THR A 137 -6.72 5.62 11.89
CA THR A 137 -6.36 4.25 12.22
C THR A 137 -4.89 4.06 11.86
N ALA A 138 -4.08 3.55 12.78
CA ALA A 138 -2.67 3.29 12.51
C ALA A 138 -2.54 2.31 11.33
N PHE A 139 -1.39 2.27 10.66
CA PHE A 139 -1.09 1.17 9.74
C PHE A 139 0.30 0.62 9.92
N TYR A 140 0.47 -0.61 9.43
CA TYR A 140 1.72 -1.30 9.55
C TYR A 140 2.57 -1.09 8.29
N MET A 141 3.88 -1.18 8.48
CA MET A 141 4.83 -1.25 7.38
C MET A 141 5.83 -2.37 7.70
N SER A 142 5.97 -3.31 6.78
CA SER A 142 6.93 -4.41 6.93
C SER A 142 8.37 -3.90 6.90
N GLY A 143 9.29 -4.68 7.45
CA GLY A 143 10.71 -4.33 7.41
C GLY A 143 11.27 -4.23 5.98
N LYS A 144 10.66 -4.91 5.00
CA LYS A 144 11.05 -4.80 3.58
C LYS A 144 10.58 -3.47 2.98
N GLN A 145 9.30 -3.15 3.17
CA GLN A 145 8.70 -1.87 2.77
C GLN A 145 9.47 -0.70 3.40
N TYR A 146 9.76 -0.78 4.71
CA TYR A 146 10.52 0.24 5.43
C TYR A 146 11.92 0.46 4.83
N LYS A 147 12.65 -0.63 4.54
CA LYS A 147 13.98 -0.53 3.91
C LYS A 147 13.91 0.01 2.48
N LEU A 148 12.89 -0.37 1.71
CA LEU A 148 12.70 0.11 0.34
C LEU A 148 12.43 1.62 0.33
N MET A 149 11.49 2.07 1.17
CA MET A 149 11.18 3.48 1.41
C MET A 149 12.44 4.29 1.76
N GLN A 150 13.25 3.83 2.73
CA GLN A 150 14.49 4.51 3.12
C GLN A 150 15.51 4.58 1.99
N ARG A 151 15.66 3.49 1.22
CA ARG A 151 16.59 3.42 0.09
C ARG A 151 16.18 4.39 -1.02
N VAL A 152 14.89 4.46 -1.36
CA VAL A 152 14.38 5.38 -2.37
C VAL A 152 14.62 6.83 -1.93
N HIS A 153 14.29 7.17 -0.68
CA HIS A 153 14.51 8.51 -0.12
C HIS A 153 15.99 8.94 -0.12
N GLN A 154 16.93 8.01 0.05
CA GLN A 154 18.37 8.29 -0.01
C GLN A 154 18.91 8.47 -1.44
N SER A 155 18.09 8.23 -2.47
CA SER A 155 18.49 8.41 -3.86
C SER A 155 18.22 9.85 -4.29
N ASP A 156 19.26 10.60 -4.59
CA ASP A 156 19.15 12.01 -5.01
C ASP A 156 18.98 12.18 -6.53
N ASP A 157 18.80 11.09 -7.29
CA ASP A 157 18.76 11.10 -8.76
C ASP A 157 17.35 11.15 -9.35
N HIS A 158 16.32 11.29 -8.50
CA HIS A 158 14.89 11.31 -8.86
C HIS A 158 14.45 10.13 -9.73
N SER A 159 15.21 9.03 -9.75
CA SER A 159 14.93 7.87 -10.59
C SER A 159 13.77 7.01 -10.08
N GLU A 160 13.39 7.18 -8.81
CA GLU A 160 12.38 6.36 -8.15
C GLU A 160 11.55 7.18 -7.16
N ILE A 161 10.27 6.84 -7.04
CA ILE A 161 9.37 7.37 -6.01
C ILE A 161 8.76 6.21 -5.23
N TYR A 162 8.78 6.31 -3.91
CA TYR A 162 8.02 5.43 -3.04
C TYR A 162 6.83 6.21 -2.47
N MET A 163 5.63 5.66 -2.61
CA MET A 163 4.42 6.31 -2.13
C MET A 163 3.42 5.32 -1.54
N VAL A 164 2.57 5.83 -0.65
CA VAL A 164 1.51 5.06 -0.01
C VAL A 164 0.15 5.65 -0.37
N PHE A 165 -0.73 4.84 -0.96
CA PHE A 165 -2.16 5.10 -1.04
C PHE A 165 -2.83 4.60 0.23
N ARG A 166 -3.28 5.54 1.06
CA ARG A 166 -4.05 5.26 2.29
C ARG A 166 -5.53 5.24 1.96
N VAL A 167 -6.10 4.05 1.82
CA VAL A 167 -7.55 3.85 1.57
C VAL A 167 -8.24 3.60 2.92
N PHE A 168 -9.30 4.35 3.20
CA PHE A 168 -10.02 4.25 4.47
C PHE A 168 -11.53 4.32 4.25
N TRP A 169 -12.31 3.84 5.22
CA TRP A 169 -13.76 3.66 5.11
C TRP A 169 -14.20 2.73 3.95
N LEU A 170 -13.42 1.66 3.69
CA LEU A 170 -13.63 0.77 2.53
C LEU A 170 -15.02 0.11 2.48
N ASP A 171 -15.61 -0.15 3.64
CA ASP A 171 -16.91 -0.77 3.85
C ASP A 171 -18.08 0.22 3.87
N SER A 172 -17.80 1.52 3.72
CA SER A 172 -18.80 2.57 3.64
C SER A 172 -19.09 2.99 2.19
N ASP A 173 -20.16 3.78 2.00
CA ASP A 173 -20.43 4.43 0.72
C ASP A 173 -19.43 5.56 0.41
N ASP A 174 -18.75 6.10 1.43
CA ASP A 174 -17.84 7.23 1.35
C ASP A 174 -16.36 6.79 1.43
N ILE A 175 -15.95 5.84 0.58
CA ILE A 175 -14.54 5.44 0.48
C ILE A 175 -13.69 6.68 0.23
N SER A 176 -12.67 6.84 1.07
CA SER A 176 -11.80 8.00 1.05
C SER A 176 -10.35 7.56 0.87
N LEU A 177 -9.55 8.47 0.33
CA LEU A 177 -8.17 8.21 -0.04
C LEU A 177 -7.28 9.39 0.36
N CYS A 178 -6.09 9.07 0.87
CA CYS A 178 -5.00 10.02 1.08
C CYS A 178 -3.72 9.44 0.46
N LEU A 179 -2.84 10.30 -0.07
CA LEU A 179 -1.55 9.93 -0.61
C LEU A 179 -0.45 10.42 0.32
N TYR A 180 0.51 9.55 0.64
CA TYR A 180 1.77 9.90 1.28
C TYR A 180 2.91 9.71 0.27
N ILE A 181 3.38 10.82 -0.31
CA ILE A 181 4.60 10.86 -1.11
C ILE A 181 5.80 10.90 -0.16
N ASP A 182 6.82 10.12 -0.45
CA ASP A 182 8.02 9.98 0.37
C ASP A 182 7.71 9.83 1.88
N PRO A 183 7.20 8.67 2.31
CA PRO A 183 6.86 8.45 3.71
C PRO A 183 8.08 8.51 4.65
N GLU A 184 9.33 8.44 4.14
CA GLU A 184 10.53 8.64 4.95
C GLU A 184 10.77 10.12 5.25
N GLN A 185 10.62 11.02 4.26
CA GLN A 185 10.62 12.46 4.50
C GLN A 185 9.53 12.85 5.51
N LEU A 186 8.30 12.36 5.31
CA LEU A 186 7.19 12.60 6.25
C LEU A 186 7.47 12.06 7.66
N ARG A 187 8.27 11.00 7.79
CA ARG A 187 8.72 10.48 9.08
C ARG A 187 9.74 11.40 9.73
N GLN A 188 10.70 11.93 8.96
CA GLN A 188 11.71 12.88 9.44
C GLN A 188 11.08 14.20 9.89
N ASP A 189 10.03 14.63 9.20
CA ASP A 189 9.25 15.83 9.52
C ASP A 189 8.20 15.62 10.62
N GLU A 190 8.17 14.42 11.23
CA GLU A 190 7.19 14.02 12.25
C GLU A 190 5.70 14.07 11.80
N SER A 191 5.45 14.21 10.49
CA SER A 191 4.12 14.15 9.88
C SER A 191 3.55 12.72 9.87
N LEU A 192 4.43 11.71 9.80
CA LEU A 192 4.09 10.30 10.05
C LEU A 192 4.88 9.77 11.24
N LEU A 193 4.17 9.29 12.26
CA LEU A 193 4.77 8.75 13.48
C LEU A 193 5.01 7.25 13.39
N PHE A 194 6.25 6.85 13.14
CA PHE A 194 6.64 5.44 13.08
C PHE A 194 6.92 4.92 14.50
N LYS A 195 6.00 4.12 15.03
CA LYS A 195 6.12 3.53 16.36
C LYS A 195 6.56 2.07 16.26
N GLY A 196 7.85 1.84 16.49
CA GLY A 196 8.41 0.51 16.78
C GLY A 196 9.57 0.07 15.87
N GLN A 197 10.58 -0.52 16.50
CA GLN A 197 11.19 -1.76 16.03
C GLN A 197 10.90 -2.77 17.13
N ALA A 198 10.26 -3.90 16.81
CA ALA A 198 10.13 -4.97 17.80
C ALA A 198 11.52 -5.57 18.07
N TRP A 199 12.27 -4.99 19.00
CA TRP A 199 13.36 -5.67 19.69
C TRP A 199 12.82 -6.19 21.01
N THR A 200 12.68 -7.51 21.13
CA THR A 200 12.61 -8.16 22.44
C THR A 200 14.03 -8.60 22.81
N VAL A 201 14.55 -8.07 23.92
CA VAL A 201 15.85 -8.43 24.50
C VAL A 201 15.62 -9.37 25.70
N THR A 202 16.36 -10.49 25.77
CA THR A 202 16.37 -11.41 26.92
C THR A 202 17.81 -11.74 27.37
N PRO A 203 18.05 -12.15 28.64
CA PRO A 203 19.38 -12.12 29.28
C PRO A 203 20.38 -13.19 28.80
N GLY A 204 21.69 -12.93 28.98
CA GLY A 204 22.79 -13.88 28.71
C GLY A 204 23.36 -14.56 29.98
N PRO A 205 24.02 -15.75 29.86
CA PRO A 205 24.39 -16.62 31.00
C PRO A 205 25.44 -16.10 31.98
N SER A 206 26.01 -14.91 31.77
CA SER A 206 26.99 -14.28 32.67
C SER A 206 26.36 -13.36 33.73
N MET A 207 25.02 -13.28 33.79
CA MET A 207 24.25 -12.70 34.89
C MET A 207 23.53 -13.82 35.66
N GLY A 208 24.32 -14.75 36.20
CA GLY A 208 23.89 -15.67 37.26
C GLY A 208 23.93 -15.00 38.63
#